data_AF-A0A2S9GU90-F1
#
_entry.id   AF-A0A2S9GU90-F1
#
_cell.length_a   1.000
_cell.length_b   1.000
_cell.length_c   1.000
_cell.angle_alpha   90.00
_cell.angle_beta   90.00
_cell.angle_gamma   90.00
#
_symmetry.space_group_name_H-M   'P 1'
#
loop_
_entity.id
_entity.type
_entity.pdbx_description
1 polymer ?
#
loop_
_entity_poly.entity_id
_entity_poly.type
_entity_poly.pdbx_seq_one_letter_code
_entity_poly.pdbx_strand_id
1 'polypeptide(L)' 'MVNIDIDFDGTILWDGNVIPDHASLEEHMRAVAAIPDQPEMHLRPNKLVAYKTVASVMAAAQRLGVTKIGMVGNEQFVD' A
#
# COMPACT_ATOMS: atom_id res chain seq x y z
N MET A 1 -1.25 -10.65 8.04
CA MET A 1 -1.27 -9.23 7.67
C MET A 1 -0.09 -8.95 6.75
N VAL A 2 -0.21 -7.95 5.88
CA VAL A 2 0.85 -7.44 5.01
C VAL A 2 1.01 -5.96 5.29
N ASN A 3 2.25 -5.49 5.44
CA ASN A 3 2.51 -4.06 5.62
C ASN A 3 2.99 -3.45 4.31
N ILE A 4 2.35 -2.34 3.92
CA ILE A 4 2.84 -1.45 2.88
C ILE A 4 3.27 -0.16 3.56
N ASP A 5 4.56 0.11 3.61
CA ASP A 5 5.09 1.38 4.08
C ASP A 5 5.41 2.26 2.86
N ILE A 6 5.08 3.55 2.93
CA ILE A 6 5.51 4.52 1.92
C ILE A 6 6.41 5.53 2.61
N ASP A 7 7.68 5.57 2.23
CA ASP A 7 8.65 6.48 2.82
C ASP A 7 8.52 7.92 2.29
N PHE A 8 9.28 8.87 2.85
CA PHE A 8 9.07 10.30 2.57
C PHE A 8 9.30 10.66 1.10
N ASP A 9 10.20 9.96 0.41
CA ASP A 9 10.49 10.17 -1.01
C ASP A 9 9.51 9.44 -1.96
N GLY A 10 8.61 8.62 -1.41
CA GLY A 10 7.67 7.81 -2.17
C GLY A 10 8.13 6.39 -2.45
N THR A 11 9.30 5.97 -1.96
CA THR A 11 9.71 4.57 -1.94
C THR A 11 8.66 3.72 -1.23
N ILE A 12 8.24 2.65 -1.90
CA ILE A 12 7.24 1.72 -1.37
C ILE A 12 7.97 0.49 -0.85
N LEU A 13 7.62 0.07 0.36
CA LEU A 13 8.12 -1.15 0.97
C LEU A 13 6.97 -2.12 1.20
N TRP A 14 7.19 -3.40 0.89
CA TRP A 14 6.28 -4.50 1.15
C TRP A 14 6.89 -5.42 2.20
N ASP A 15 6.30 -5.47 3.38
CA ASP A 15 6.82 -6.17 4.55
C ASP A 15 8.32 -5.87 4.79
N GLY A 16 8.69 -4.59 4.63
CA GLY A 16 10.07 -4.10 4.80
C GLY A 16 10.99 -4.26 3.58
N ASN A 17 10.53 -4.87 2.49
CA ASN A 17 11.32 -5.03 1.27
C ASN A 17 10.97 -3.94 0.25
N VAL A 18 11.98 -3.27 -0.30
CA VAL A 18 11.76 -2.24 -1.32
C VAL A 18 11.11 -2.84 -2.56
N ILE A 19 10.00 -2.23 -2.99
CA ILE A 19 9.34 -2.51 -4.26
C ILE A 19 9.90 -1.54 -5.31
N PRO A 20 10.61 -2.04 -6.33
CA PRO A 20 11.41 -1.19 -7.22
C PRO A 20 10.56 -0.35 -8.19
N ASP A 21 9.35 -0.79 -8.49
CA ASP A 21 8.48 -0.14 -9.48
C ASP A 21 7.01 -0.53 -9.30
N HIS A 22 6.14 0.16 -10.03
CA HIS A 22 4.70 -0.03 -9.95
C HIS A 22 4.25 -1.43 -10.45
N ALA A 23 4.93 -2.02 -11.44
CA ALA A 23 4.56 -3.34 -11.94
C ALA A 23 4.82 -4.42 -10.87
N SER A 24 5.94 -4.30 -10.16
CA SER A 24 6.28 -5.15 -9.01
C SER A 24 5.25 -5.02 -7.88
N LEU A 25 4.79 -3.80 -7.57
CA LEU A 25 3.70 -3.58 -6.60
C LEU A 25 2.41 -4.28 -7.02
N GLU A 26 2.01 -4.10 -8.29
CA GLU A 26 0.79 -4.72 -8.81
C GLU A 26 0.85 -6.25 -8.77
N GLU A 27 2.03 -6.85 -9.02
CA GLU A 27 2.23 -8.29 -8.92
C GLU A 27 1.96 -8.81 -7.50
N HIS A 28 2.51 -8.14 -6.49
CA HIS A 28 2.27 -8.47 -5.08
C HIS A 28 0.78 -8.33 -4.72
N MET A 29 0.13 -7.25 -5.18
CA MET A 29 -1.31 -7.04 -4.97
C MET A 29 -2.17 -8.12 -5.64
N ARG A 30 -1.83 -8.54 -6.87
CA ARG A 30 -2.51 -9.65 -7.56
C ARG A 30 -2.37 -10.96 -6.80
N ALA A 31 -1.18 -11.23 -6.27
CA ALA A 31 -0.93 -12.42 -5.45
C ALA A 31 -1.82 -12.42 -4.19
N VAL A 32 -1.94 -11.27 -3.50
CA VAL A 32 -2.85 -11.12 -2.36
C VAL A 32 -4.32 -11.28 -2.77
N ALA A 33 -4.73 -10.64 -3.85
CA ALA A 33 -6.12 -10.68 -4.33
C ALA A 33 -6.59 -12.09 -4.74
N ALA A 34 -5.66 -12.96 -5.14
CA ALA A 34 -5.94 -14.35 -5.47
C ALA A 34 -6.20 -15.25 -4.24
N ILE A 35 -5.93 -14.78 -3.02
CA ILE A 35 -6.17 -15.52 -1.79
C ILE A 35 -7.67 -15.42 -1.44
N PRO A 36 -8.41 -16.54 -1.28
CA PRO A 36 -9.84 -16.52 -0.98
C PRO A 36 -10.20 -15.76 0.30
N ASP A 37 -9.41 -15.95 1.36
CA ASP A 37 -9.46 -15.12 2.57
C ASP A 37 -8.21 -14.23 2.59
N GLN A 38 -8.35 -13.03 2.01
CA GLN A 38 -7.24 -12.09 1.92
C GLN A 38 -6.69 -11.76 3.31
N PRO A 39 -5.36 -11.64 3.48
CA PRO A 39 -4.78 -11.03 4.68
C PRO A 39 -5.17 -9.55 4.77
N GLU A 40 -5.26 -9.02 5.99
CA GLU A 40 -5.37 -7.57 6.20
C GLU A 40 -4.08 -6.88 5.73
N MET A 41 -4.23 -5.87 4.89
CA MET A 41 -3.16 -5.01 4.42
C MET A 41 -3.20 -3.69 5.15
N HIS A 42 -2.06 -3.29 5.71
CA HIS A 42 -1.89 -2.03 6.41
C HIS A 42 -1.02 -1.09 5.59
N LEU A 43 -1.62 -0.02 5.09
CA LEU A 43 -0.89 1.05 4.42
C LEU A 43 -0.44 2.08 5.46
N ARG A 44 0.87 2.25 5.62
CA ARG A 44 1.48 3.23 6.53
C ARG A 44 2.29 4.26 5.73
N PRO A 45 1.68 5.37 5.34
CA PRO A 45 2.40 6.45 4.67
C PRO A 45 3.17 7.30 5.67
N ASN A 46 4.38 7.72 5.30
CA ASN A 46 5.17 8.71 6.02
C ASN A 46 4.51 10.09 5.93
N LYS A 47 4.40 10.86 7.02
CA LYS A 47 3.79 12.21 7.04
C LYS A 47 4.26 13.19 5.95
N LEU A 48 5.48 13.03 5.44
CA LEU A 48 6.06 13.93 4.44
C LEU A 48 5.80 13.49 3.00
N VAL A 49 5.26 12.28 2.80
CA VAL A 49 5.01 11.76 1.45
C VAL A 49 3.86 12.51 0.80
N ALA A 50 3.97 12.72 -0.52
CA ALA A 50 2.90 13.33 -1.29
C ALA A 50 1.64 12.43 -1.28
N TYR A 51 0.48 13.02 -0.97
CA TYR A 51 -0.81 12.32 -0.94
C TYR A 51 -1.11 11.56 -2.24
N LYS A 52 -0.65 12.09 -3.40
CA LYS A 52 -0.78 11.41 -4.70
C LYS A 52 -0.20 10.00 -4.71
N THR A 53 0.91 9.76 -4.00
CA THR A 53 1.56 8.45 -3.93
C THR A 53 0.70 7.49 -3.13
N VAL A 54 0.19 7.93 -1.98
CA VAL A 54 -0.74 7.16 -1.15
C VAL A 54 -2.01 6.81 -1.92
N ALA A 55 -2.62 7.80 -2.58
CA ALA A 55 -3.81 7.62 -3.39
C ALA A 55 -3.58 6.65 -4.56
N SER A 56 -2.40 6.71 -5.21
CA SER A 56 -2.04 5.79 -6.28
C SER A 56 -1.97 4.33 -5.79
N VAL A 57 -1.37 4.09 -4.62
CA VAL A 57 -1.29 2.75 -4.02
C VAL A 57 -2.69 2.23 -3.66
N MET A 58 -3.53 3.07 -3.04
CA MET A 58 -4.92 2.72 -2.71
C MET A 58 -5.74 2.40 -3.97
N ALA A 59 -5.61 3.21 -5.02
CA ALA A 59 -6.30 3.00 -6.29
C ALA A 59 -5.83 1.71 -6.98
N ALA A 60 -4.53 1.40 -6.95
CA ALA A 60 -3.99 0.16 -7.48
C ALA A 60 -4.55 -1.06 -6.73
N ALA A 61 -4.57 -1.01 -5.39
CA ALA A 61 -5.12 -2.07 -4.55
C ALA A 61 -6.59 -2.34 -4.89
N GLN A 62 -7.42 -1.28 -4.93
CA GLN A 62 -8.83 -1.37 -5.28
C GLN A 62 -9.04 -1.95 -6.68
N ARG A 63 -8.32 -1.44 -7.69
CA ARG A 63 -8.42 -1.92 -9.08
C ARG A 63 -8.05 -3.39 -9.23
N LEU A 64 -7.11 -3.88 -8.42
CA LEU A 64 -6.63 -5.27 -8.46
C LEU A 64 -7.43 -6.23 -7.58
N GLY A 65 -8.48 -5.75 -6.89
CA GLY A 65 -9.34 -6.59 -6.08
C GLY A 65 -8.81 -6.88 -4.67
N VAL A 66 -7.85 -6.09 -4.19
CA VAL A 66 -7.48 -6.08 -2.78
C VAL A 66 -8.57 -5.34 -2.00
N THR A 67 -9.33 -6.09 -1.21
CA THR A 67 -10.52 -5.57 -0.50
C THR A 67 -10.26 -5.33 0.98
N LYS A 68 -9.30 -6.02 1.59
CA LYS A 68 -8.93 -5.87 3.00
C LYS A 68 -7.70 -4.98 3.17
N ILE A 69 -7.80 -3.71 2.78
CA ILE A 69 -6.74 -2.71 2.97
C ILE A 69 -7.23 -1.53 3.81
N GLY A 70 -6.46 -1.17 4.83
CA GLY A 70 -6.70 -0.02 5.70
C GLY A 70 -5.46 0.86 5.84
N MET A 71 -5.66 2.17 5.94
CA MET A 71 -4.57 3.10 6.28
C MET A 71 -4.39 3.14 7.80
N VAL A 72 -3.14 2.97 8.24
CA VAL A 72 -2.75 3.04 9.65
C VAL A 72 -1.96 4.32 9.89
N GLY A 73 -2.29 5.04 10.97
CA GLY A 73 -1.68 6.33 11.29
C GLY A 73 -2.17 7.47 10.41
N ASN A 74 -3.36 7.36 9.80
CA ASN A 74 -3.95 8.39 8.94
C ASN A 74 -4.28 9.71 9.72
N GLU A 75 -4.16 9.69 11.03
CA GLU A 75 -4.28 10.85 11.93
C GLU A 75 -3.29 11.98 11.56
N GLN A 76 -2.16 11.64 10.93
CA GLN A 76 -1.17 12.63 10.49
C GLN A 76 -1.48 13.28 9.11
N PHE A 77 -2.54 12.83 8.42
CA PHE A 77 -2.95 13.31 7.08
C PHE A 77 -4.24 14.14 7.08
N VAL A 78 -4.90 14.25 8.24
CA VAL A 78 -6.12 15.04 8.41
C VAL A 78 -5.73 16.29 9.21
N ASP A 79 -5.50 17.41 8.51
CA ASP A 79 -5.54 18.76 9.08
C ASP A 79 -6.88 19.41 8.71
#